data_AF-A0A519CNC8-F1
#
_entry.id   AF-A0A519CNC8-F1
#
_cell.length_a   1.000
_cell.length_b   1.000
_cell.length_c   1.000
_cell.angle_alpha   90.00
_cell.angle_beta   90.00
_cell.angle_gamma   90.00
#
_symmetry.space_group_name_H-M   'P 1'
#
loop_
_entity.id
_entity.type
_entity.pdbx_description
1 polymer ?
#
loop_
_entity_poly.entity_id
_entity_poly.type
_entity_poly.pdbx_seq_one_letter_code
_entity_poly.pdbx_strand_id
1 'polypeptide(L)'
;MGCFLIQIFVPFASAAGMTTCTVNSETCDDYSSGHDETANQQDWVEGVYIFDLESTSSLQVQLTWAIREFNRSVLGFDDPTINAALAADGLDAQDGAPADLIRSYFDEETAGPGTPTVGQKLKIEVNNAVEEALQSGFGSVSSITTDYVSTYTEASITTDCSVDPSTDSLSEGASENNAFEPPICFTTTATVQLSHSSFNLIPNPELDLERAYQGLLVMGTKVTTNFELTAQPGHKATFAINPPAYATIDDVDSNGTKVAYAGPPSFWAGLWSMDNRAAPIGGSSIDQPISMTLAHRDSVQTPTVVIDPNEKALDIKLTLDVSDESSATLDFVVALHYLDNQTLEDWGLSMVAAGDHAEVPVITSDGIRLAYHNGLVDLSGVADQFPIGSIADGISSAIEGMDPIQMNQMYWVSDSVSD
;
A
#
# COMPACT_ATOMS: atom_id res chain seq x y z
N MET A 1 53.17 -18.46 -35.25
CA MET A 1 53.73 -17.12 -35.50
C MET A 1 52.98 -16.52 -36.67
N GLY A 2 52.07 -15.60 -36.38
CA GLY A 2 51.16 -14.98 -37.35
C GLY A 2 50.32 -13.96 -36.59
N CYS A 3 50.97 -12.87 -36.23
CA CYS A 3 50.38 -11.75 -35.49
C CYS A 3 49.51 -10.96 -36.47
N PHE A 4 48.20 -10.91 -36.25
CA PHE A 4 47.30 -10.01 -36.98
C PHE A 4 47.16 -8.74 -36.15
N LEU A 5 47.95 -7.73 -36.51
CA LEU A 5 47.89 -6.37 -35.96
C LEU A 5 46.78 -5.61 -36.69
N ILE A 6 45.67 -5.33 -36.00
CA ILE A 6 44.71 -4.31 -36.45
C ILE A 6 45.27 -2.96 -36.01
N GLN A 7 45.80 -2.20 -36.97
CA GLN A 7 46.20 -0.81 -36.75
C GLN A 7 44.96 0.08 -36.89
N ILE A 8 44.39 0.51 -35.76
CA ILE A 8 43.39 1.58 -35.75
C ILE A 8 44.15 2.91 -35.72
N PHE A 9 44.29 3.52 -36.89
CA PHE A 9 44.53 4.96 -37.02
C PHE A 9 43.40 5.52 -37.88
N VAL A 10 42.35 5.99 -37.22
CA VAL A 10 41.29 6.79 -37.84
C VAL A 10 41.45 8.22 -37.29
N PRO A 11 41.39 9.26 -38.14
CA PRO A 11 41.47 10.64 -37.67
C PRO A 11 40.30 10.95 -36.73
N PHE A 12 40.60 11.65 -35.63
CA PHE A 12 39.61 12.30 -34.76
C PHE A 12 38.85 13.38 -35.56
N ALA A 13 37.88 12.97 -36.37
CA ALA A 13 36.66 13.74 -36.50
C ALA A 13 35.89 13.47 -35.20
N SER A 14 35.41 14.51 -34.51
CA SER A 14 34.39 14.32 -33.47
C SER A 14 33.20 13.67 -34.17
N ALA A 15 33.07 12.34 -34.04
CA ALA A 15 31.79 11.70 -34.29
C ALA A 15 30.80 12.41 -33.36
N ALA A 16 29.70 12.92 -33.92
CA ALA A 16 28.57 13.29 -33.09
C ALA A 16 28.01 11.99 -32.53
N GLY A 17 27.86 11.90 -31.21
CA GLY A 17 27.30 10.73 -30.55
C GLY A 17 28.32 9.80 -29.89
N MET A 18 27.82 9.02 -28.92
CA MET A 18 28.59 7.94 -28.29
C MET A 18 29.09 6.92 -29.33
N THR A 19 30.40 6.71 -29.36
CA THR A 19 31.03 5.77 -30.30
C THR A 19 30.67 4.32 -30.00
N THR A 20 30.29 4.00 -28.77
CA THR A 20 29.86 2.65 -28.36
C THR A 20 28.65 2.17 -29.15
N CYS A 21 27.72 3.05 -29.53
CA CYS A 21 26.53 2.68 -30.30
C CYS A 21 26.83 2.35 -31.77
N THR A 22 27.91 2.90 -32.31
CA THR A 22 28.29 2.71 -33.73
C THR A 22 28.67 1.27 -34.06
N VAL A 23 28.98 0.44 -33.04
CA VAL A 23 29.26 -0.99 -33.20
C VAL A 23 28.07 -1.74 -33.80
N ASN A 24 26.85 -1.29 -33.48
CA ASN A 24 25.60 -1.88 -33.99
C ASN A 24 25.06 -1.13 -35.22
N SER A 25 25.84 -0.18 -35.78
CA SER A 25 25.39 0.74 -36.83
C SER A 25 24.25 1.68 -36.43
N GLU A 26 24.06 1.89 -35.12
CA GLU A 26 23.12 2.86 -34.56
C GLU A 26 23.82 4.19 -34.25
N THR A 27 23.04 5.27 -34.10
CA THR A 27 23.55 6.58 -33.67
C THR A 27 23.00 6.89 -32.29
N CYS A 28 23.88 7.27 -31.37
CA CYS A 28 23.44 7.77 -30.07
C CYS A 28 23.73 9.26 -29.96
N ASP A 29 23.08 9.92 -29.02
CA ASP A 29 23.45 11.24 -28.53
C ASP A 29 24.79 11.23 -27.79
N ASP A 30 25.37 12.41 -27.61
CA ASP A 30 26.58 12.62 -26.83
C ASP A 30 26.26 12.46 -25.33
N TYR A 31 27.04 11.63 -24.64
CA TYR A 31 26.96 11.57 -23.18
C TYR A 31 27.50 12.87 -22.56
N SER A 32 26.79 13.37 -21.55
CA SER A 32 27.16 14.54 -20.78
C SER A 32 26.75 14.35 -19.33
N SER A 33 27.73 14.31 -18.42
CA SER A 33 27.48 14.22 -16.96
C SER A 33 26.71 15.42 -16.39
N GLY A 34 26.60 16.52 -17.16
CA GLY A 34 25.77 17.66 -16.78
C GLY A 34 24.26 17.43 -16.98
N HIS A 35 23.86 16.38 -17.72
CA HIS A 35 22.46 15.99 -17.91
C HIS A 35 22.04 14.87 -16.94
N ASP A 36 22.99 14.26 -16.25
CA ASP A 36 22.76 13.20 -15.28
C ASP A 36 22.29 13.79 -13.93
N GLU A 37 21.07 13.45 -13.51
CA GLU A 37 20.53 13.86 -12.22
C GLU A 37 20.88 12.90 -11.06
N THR A 38 21.68 11.86 -11.36
CA THR A 38 22.06 10.75 -10.48
C THR A 38 23.56 10.48 -10.48
N ALA A 39 24.42 11.49 -10.66
CA ALA A 39 25.89 11.40 -10.83
C ALA A 39 26.73 10.57 -9.82
N ASN A 40 26.13 10.00 -8.77
CA ASN A 40 26.80 9.10 -7.83
C ASN A 40 26.19 7.68 -7.80
N GLN A 41 25.23 7.40 -8.69
CA GLN A 41 24.47 6.15 -8.78
C GLN A 41 24.45 5.67 -10.22
N GLN A 42 24.42 4.36 -10.40
CA GLN A 42 24.33 3.74 -11.73
C GLN A 42 22.90 3.60 -12.25
N ASP A 43 21.92 3.98 -11.44
CA ASP A 43 20.50 3.86 -11.74
C ASP A 43 19.88 5.25 -11.68
N TRP A 44 19.10 5.59 -12.70
CA TRP A 44 18.19 6.73 -12.74
C TRP A 44 16.81 6.25 -13.13
N VAL A 45 15.97 6.07 -12.11
CA VAL A 45 14.63 5.54 -12.28
C VAL A 45 13.61 6.46 -11.62
N GLU A 46 12.62 6.89 -12.39
CA GLU A 46 11.48 7.64 -11.85
C GLU A 46 10.24 6.76 -11.92
N GLY A 47 9.65 6.49 -10.75
CA GLY A 47 8.56 5.53 -10.59
C GLY A 47 7.30 6.16 -10.03
N VAL A 48 6.16 5.83 -10.62
CA VAL A 48 4.83 6.06 -10.04
C VAL A 48 4.25 4.72 -9.62
N TYR A 49 3.80 4.63 -8.38
CA TYR A 49 3.30 3.42 -7.75
C TYR A 49 1.86 3.70 -7.31
N ILE A 50 0.89 3.05 -7.94
CA ILE A 50 -0.53 3.17 -7.61
C ILE A 50 -0.96 1.88 -6.93
N PHE A 51 -1.41 1.98 -5.68
CA PHE A 51 -1.93 0.88 -4.90
C PHE A 51 -3.42 1.06 -4.74
N ASP A 52 -4.20 0.12 -5.27
CA ASP A 52 -5.64 0.05 -5.10
C ASP A 52 -5.95 -1.04 -4.08
N LEU A 53 -6.35 -0.63 -2.87
CA LEU A 53 -6.85 -1.57 -1.86
C LEU A 53 -8.20 -2.11 -2.35
N GLU A 54 -8.27 -3.40 -2.68
CA GLU A 54 -9.53 -4.02 -3.07
C GLU A 54 -10.32 -4.48 -1.84
N SER A 55 -9.59 -4.98 -0.83
CA SER A 55 -10.13 -5.50 0.43
C SER A 55 -9.06 -5.46 1.52
N THR A 56 -9.42 -5.93 2.71
CA THR A 56 -8.50 -6.19 3.84
C THR A 56 -7.50 -7.32 3.57
N SER A 57 -7.58 -8.01 2.43
CA SER A 57 -6.71 -9.13 2.08
C SER A 57 -6.12 -9.06 0.67
N SER A 58 -6.57 -8.11 -0.16
CA SER A 58 -6.15 -7.97 -1.56
C SER A 58 -5.78 -6.53 -1.87
N LEU A 59 -4.61 -6.36 -2.49
CA LEU A 59 -4.07 -5.11 -2.98
C LEU A 59 -3.71 -5.27 -4.45
N GLN A 60 -4.28 -4.46 -5.32
CA GLN A 60 -3.84 -4.35 -6.70
C GLN A 60 -2.79 -3.24 -6.79
N VAL A 61 -1.71 -3.51 -7.51
CA VAL A 61 -0.64 -2.53 -7.70
C VAL A 61 -0.39 -2.33 -9.18
N GLN A 62 -0.32 -1.07 -9.58
CA GLN A 62 0.16 -0.65 -10.89
C GLN A 62 1.36 0.27 -10.70
N LEU A 63 2.51 -0.16 -11.20
CA LEU A 63 3.73 0.62 -11.23
C LEU A 63 4.00 1.08 -12.65
N THR A 64 4.53 2.28 -12.79
CA THR A 64 5.11 2.74 -14.04
C THR A 64 6.47 3.35 -13.77
N TRP A 65 7.51 2.82 -14.41
CA TRP A 65 8.88 3.32 -14.30
C TRP A 65 9.30 3.99 -15.60
N ALA A 66 10.02 5.09 -15.49
CA ALA A 66 10.80 5.70 -16.54
C ALA A 66 12.29 5.51 -16.18
N ILE A 67 12.98 4.73 -17.00
CA ILE A 67 14.39 4.42 -16.84
C ILE A 67 15.19 5.31 -17.79
N ARG A 68 16.06 6.12 -17.21
CA ARG A 68 16.97 7.03 -17.93
C ARG A 68 18.39 6.50 -17.93
N GLU A 69 18.74 5.78 -16.88
CA GLU A 69 20.02 5.12 -16.71
C GLU A 69 19.84 3.87 -15.86
N PHE A 70 20.59 2.81 -16.15
CA PHE A 70 20.48 1.56 -15.42
C PHE A 70 21.82 0.83 -15.28
N ASN A 71 21.93 0.02 -14.23
CA ASN A 71 23.15 -0.68 -13.88
C ASN A 71 23.76 -1.49 -15.05
N ARG A 72 24.99 -1.13 -15.45
CA ARG A 72 25.72 -1.75 -16.57
C ARG A 72 25.98 -3.23 -16.37
N SER A 73 26.39 -3.63 -15.17
CA SER A 73 26.70 -5.04 -14.87
C SER A 73 25.46 -5.90 -14.93
N VAL A 74 24.32 -5.35 -14.49
CA VAL A 74 23.03 -6.02 -14.61
C VAL A 74 22.66 -6.22 -16.08
N LEU A 75 22.96 -5.29 -16.97
CA LEU A 75 22.67 -5.43 -18.41
C LEU A 75 23.71 -6.25 -19.20
N GLY A 76 24.87 -6.55 -18.61
CA GLY A 76 25.95 -7.29 -19.28
C GLY A 76 26.98 -6.41 -19.99
N PHE A 77 27.06 -5.13 -19.63
CA PHE A 77 28.03 -4.17 -20.18
C PHE A 77 29.33 -4.08 -19.37
N ASP A 78 29.70 -5.16 -18.69
CA ASP A 78 30.84 -5.29 -17.77
C ASP A 78 32.11 -5.88 -18.42
N ASP A 79 32.09 -6.20 -19.71
CA ASP A 79 33.30 -6.63 -20.44
C ASP A 79 34.36 -5.51 -20.48
N PRO A 80 35.66 -5.81 -20.29
CA PRO A 80 36.73 -4.81 -20.35
C PRO A 80 36.78 -3.98 -21.64
N THR A 81 36.35 -4.56 -22.76
CA THR A 81 36.32 -3.88 -24.07
C THR A 81 35.22 -2.84 -24.12
N ILE A 82 34.02 -3.21 -23.65
CA ILE A 82 32.86 -2.29 -23.59
C ILE A 82 33.15 -1.17 -22.60
N ASN A 83 33.67 -1.49 -21.42
CA ASN A 83 34.06 -0.47 -20.44
C ASN A 83 35.10 0.53 -20.98
N ALA A 84 36.05 0.08 -21.79
CA ALA A 84 37.03 0.97 -22.41
C ALA A 84 36.40 1.89 -23.48
N ALA A 85 35.37 1.42 -24.20
CA ALA A 85 34.62 2.22 -25.16
C ALA A 85 33.74 3.26 -24.43
N LEU A 86 33.01 2.84 -23.39
CA LEU A 86 32.20 3.74 -22.56
C LEU A 86 33.05 4.84 -21.90
N ALA A 87 34.24 4.50 -21.41
CA ALA A 87 35.19 5.49 -20.90
C ALA A 87 35.70 6.47 -21.96
N ALA A 88 35.79 6.04 -23.23
CA ALA A 88 36.14 6.93 -24.33
C ALA A 88 34.98 7.87 -24.69
N ASP A 89 33.74 7.43 -24.46
CA ASP A 89 32.51 8.22 -24.61
C ASP A 89 32.24 9.15 -23.41
N GLY A 90 33.09 9.12 -22.39
CA GLY A 90 33.06 10.03 -21.24
C GLY A 90 32.32 9.49 -20.02
N LEU A 91 31.86 8.24 -20.05
CA LEU A 91 31.23 7.58 -18.91
C LEU A 91 32.28 6.95 -17.99
N ASP A 92 32.21 7.26 -16.70
CA ASP A 92 33.05 6.68 -15.67
C ASP A 92 32.42 5.42 -15.02
N ALA A 93 32.97 4.96 -13.91
CA ALA A 93 32.52 3.73 -13.23
C ALA A 93 31.30 3.94 -12.33
N GLN A 94 30.92 5.19 -12.04
CA GLN A 94 29.77 5.58 -11.24
C GLN A 94 28.52 5.73 -12.11
N ASP A 95 28.67 6.08 -13.38
CA ASP A 95 27.52 6.14 -14.28
C ASP A 95 27.05 4.72 -14.65
N GLY A 96 25.76 4.60 -14.93
CA GLY A 96 25.12 3.44 -15.51
C GLY A 96 25.17 3.44 -17.04
N ALA A 97 24.32 2.63 -17.64
CA ALA A 97 24.06 2.64 -19.08
C ALA A 97 22.92 3.64 -19.34
N PRO A 98 23.16 4.73 -20.08
CA PRO A 98 22.11 5.68 -20.43
C PRO A 98 21.08 5.02 -21.37
N ALA A 99 19.84 5.49 -21.33
CA ALA A 99 18.71 4.90 -22.05
C ALA A 99 18.99 4.72 -23.55
N ASP A 100 19.71 5.64 -24.16
CA ASP A 100 20.10 5.61 -25.58
C ASP A 100 21.04 4.45 -25.92
N LEU A 101 22.05 4.23 -25.07
CA LEU A 101 22.91 3.06 -25.17
C LEU A 101 22.10 1.77 -25.01
N ILE A 102 21.15 1.72 -24.06
CA ILE A 102 20.32 0.55 -23.83
C ILE A 102 19.47 0.23 -25.07
N ARG A 103 18.88 1.25 -25.72
CA ARG A 103 18.11 1.09 -26.97
C ARG A 103 18.97 0.57 -28.12
N SER A 104 20.19 1.09 -28.29
CA SER A 104 21.13 0.63 -29.31
C SER A 104 21.49 -0.86 -29.20
N TYR A 105 21.39 -1.44 -28.00
CA TYR A 105 21.66 -2.86 -27.74
C TYR A 105 20.39 -3.66 -27.43
N PHE A 106 19.19 -3.09 -27.61
CA PHE A 106 17.95 -3.65 -27.07
C PHE A 106 17.65 -5.08 -27.53
N ASP A 107 17.95 -5.37 -28.80
CA ASP A 107 17.77 -6.68 -29.43
C ASP A 107 19.03 -7.57 -29.40
N GLU A 108 20.14 -7.08 -28.83
CA GLU A 108 21.39 -7.81 -28.74
C GLU A 108 21.38 -8.79 -27.57
N GLU A 109 21.90 -9.99 -27.81
CA GLU A 109 21.96 -11.06 -26.81
C GLU A 109 23.08 -10.82 -25.78
N THR A 110 22.75 -10.91 -24.50
CA THR A 110 23.65 -10.53 -23.40
C THR A 110 24.75 -11.53 -23.09
N ALA A 111 24.60 -12.81 -23.48
CA ALA A 111 25.58 -13.86 -23.25
C ALA A 111 25.67 -14.87 -24.42
N GLY A 112 25.39 -14.41 -25.65
CA GLY A 112 25.50 -15.18 -26.90
C GLY A 112 24.21 -15.90 -27.34
N PRO A 113 24.30 -16.73 -28.41
CA PRO A 113 23.15 -17.35 -29.08
C PRO A 113 22.15 -18.05 -28.16
N GLY A 114 20.91 -17.55 -28.15
CA GLY A 114 19.78 -18.09 -27.39
C GLY A 114 19.67 -17.57 -25.95
N THR A 115 20.45 -16.55 -25.57
CA THR A 115 20.32 -15.87 -24.28
C THR A 115 19.37 -14.67 -24.38
N PRO A 116 18.80 -14.17 -23.26
CA PRO A 116 17.94 -13.00 -23.30
C PRO A 116 18.63 -11.79 -23.93
N THR A 117 17.88 -11.04 -24.74
CA THR A 117 18.34 -9.74 -25.25
C THR A 117 18.46 -8.72 -24.12
N VAL A 118 19.15 -7.60 -24.33
CA VAL A 118 19.22 -6.51 -23.32
C VAL A 118 17.82 -6.05 -22.92
N GLY A 119 16.91 -5.86 -23.88
CA GLY A 119 15.51 -5.50 -23.61
C GLY A 119 14.75 -6.58 -22.85
N GLN A 120 15.00 -7.87 -23.10
CA GLN A 120 14.38 -8.94 -22.31
C GLN A 120 14.97 -9.00 -20.90
N LYS A 121 16.28 -8.82 -20.76
CA LYS A 121 16.98 -8.81 -19.47
C LYS A 121 16.49 -7.65 -18.61
N LEU A 122 16.46 -6.43 -19.14
CA LEU A 122 15.94 -5.26 -18.44
C LEU A 122 14.50 -5.49 -17.93
N LYS A 123 13.63 -6.06 -18.78
CA LYS A 123 12.26 -6.43 -18.37
C LYS A 123 12.21 -7.45 -17.22
N ILE A 124 13.10 -8.46 -17.23
CA ILE A 124 13.20 -9.45 -16.15
C ILE A 124 13.68 -8.78 -14.85
N GLU A 125 14.68 -7.92 -14.93
CA GLU A 125 15.25 -7.24 -13.76
C GLU A 125 14.25 -6.27 -13.12
N VAL A 126 13.51 -5.50 -13.93
CA VAL A 126 12.40 -4.67 -13.44
C VAL A 126 11.33 -5.54 -12.78
N ASN A 127 10.95 -6.65 -13.40
CA ASN A 127 9.94 -7.55 -12.83
C ASN A 127 10.38 -8.09 -11.46
N ASN A 128 11.62 -8.55 -11.35
CA ASN A 128 12.18 -9.09 -10.10
C ASN A 128 12.30 -8.00 -9.02
N ALA A 129 12.83 -6.82 -9.37
CA ALA A 129 12.98 -5.70 -8.44
C ALA A 129 11.63 -5.24 -7.87
N VAL A 130 10.59 -5.17 -8.72
CA VAL A 130 9.24 -4.85 -8.28
C VAL A 130 8.65 -5.95 -7.41
N GLU A 131 8.83 -7.22 -7.78
CA GLU A 131 8.34 -8.35 -6.99
C GLU A 131 8.96 -8.37 -5.59
N GLU A 132 10.28 -8.20 -5.48
CA GLU A 132 10.98 -8.13 -4.20
C GLU A 132 10.52 -6.95 -3.34
N ALA A 133 10.35 -5.77 -3.93
CA ALA A 133 9.84 -4.59 -3.22
C ALA A 133 8.43 -4.81 -2.66
N LEU A 134 7.53 -5.42 -3.45
CA LEU A 134 6.17 -5.75 -3.01
C LEU A 134 6.15 -6.84 -1.94
N GLN A 135 7.00 -7.85 -2.07
CA GLN A 135 7.13 -8.93 -1.08
C GLN A 135 7.65 -8.43 0.27
N SER A 136 8.58 -7.48 0.25
CA SER A 136 9.13 -6.89 1.47
C SER A 136 8.15 -5.95 2.17
N GLY A 137 7.41 -5.12 1.40
CA GLY A 137 6.61 -4.03 1.97
C GLY A 137 5.15 -4.38 2.31
N PHE A 138 4.52 -5.31 1.57
CA PHE A 138 3.06 -5.45 1.60
C PHE A 138 2.55 -6.87 1.86
N GLY A 139 3.20 -7.90 1.31
CA GLY A 139 2.78 -9.29 1.49
C GLY A 139 3.15 -10.19 0.32
N SER A 140 2.49 -11.34 0.16
CA SER A 140 2.85 -12.28 -0.91
C SER A 140 2.26 -11.86 -2.26
N VAL A 141 3.10 -11.78 -3.30
CA VAL A 141 2.69 -11.48 -4.68
C VAL A 141 2.07 -12.73 -5.31
N SER A 142 0.82 -12.65 -5.76
CA SER A 142 0.10 -13.77 -6.39
C SER A 142 0.25 -13.81 -7.91
N SER A 143 0.42 -12.65 -8.53
CA SER A 143 0.66 -12.51 -9.96
C SER A 143 1.36 -11.19 -10.23
N ILE A 144 2.28 -11.18 -11.18
CA ILE A 144 2.98 -9.99 -11.64
C ILE A 144 3.17 -10.09 -13.16
N THR A 145 2.98 -8.98 -13.85
CA THR A 145 3.24 -8.88 -15.30
C THR A 145 3.85 -7.51 -15.56
N THR A 146 4.95 -7.49 -16.30
CA THR A 146 5.66 -6.26 -16.68
C THR A 146 5.64 -6.14 -18.19
N ASP A 147 5.42 -4.96 -18.74
CA ASP A 147 5.45 -4.69 -20.19
C ASP A 147 5.96 -3.28 -20.49
N TYR A 148 6.48 -3.09 -21.70
CA TYR A 148 6.93 -1.78 -22.17
C TYR A 148 5.74 -0.87 -22.47
N VAL A 149 5.88 0.42 -22.16
CA VAL A 149 4.88 1.45 -22.46
C VAL A 149 5.53 2.66 -23.12
N SER A 150 4.75 3.38 -23.92
CA SER A 150 5.24 4.54 -24.68
C SER A 150 5.11 5.87 -23.93
N THR A 151 4.56 5.87 -22.72
CA THR A 151 4.35 7.10 -21.94
C THR A 151 4.51 6.84 -20.45
N TYR A 152 5.14 7.78 -19.76
CA TYR A 152 5.18 7.89 -18.31
C TYR A 152 4.42 9.14 -17.89
N THR A 153 3.63 9.08 -16.81
CA THR A 153 2.90 10.26 -16.33
C THR A 153 3.05 10.41 -14.83
N GLU A 154 3.61 11.53 -14.42
CA GLU A 154 3.74 11.94 -13.02
C GLU A 154 3.13 13.33 -12.85
N ALA A 155 2.29 13.51 -11.82
CA ALA A 155 1.69 14.82 -11.49
C ALA A 155 1.00 15.54 -12.67
N SER A 156 0.35 14.79 -13.57
CA SER A 156 -0.29 15.28 -14.82
C SER A 156 0.67 15.79 -15.90
N ILE A 157 1.97 15.55 -15.76
CA ILE A 157 2.97 15.74 -16.80
C ILE A 157 3.22 14.39 -17.47
N THR A 158 3.05 14.32 -18.78
CA THR A 158 3.30 13.11 -19.56
C THR A 158 4.61 13.25 -20.31
N THR A 159 5.48 12.27 -20.13
CA THR A 159 6.76 12.11 -20.83
C THR A 159 6.62 10.97 -21.83
N ASP A 160 7.05 11.20 -23.07
CA ASP A 160 7.09 10.18 -24.11
C ASP A 160 8.26 9.23 -23.86
N CYS A 161 8.04 7.94 -24.06
CA CYS A 161 9.03 6.88 -23.87
C CYS A 161 9.23 6.11 -25.16
N SER A 162 10.45 5.62 -25.39
CA SER A 162 10.78 4.84 -26.59
C SER A 162 11.66 3.65 -26.27
N VAL A 163 11.47 2.58 -27.04
CA VAL A 163 12.39 1.44 -27.16
C VAL A 163 13.01 1.37 -28.56
N ASP A 164 12.63 2.28 -29.45
CA ASP A 164 13.07 2.33 -30.85
C ASP A 164 14.40 3.09 -30.94
N PRO A 165 15.49 2.43 -31.39
CA PRO A 165 16.82 3.04 -31.53
C PRO A 165 17.00 3.89 -32.80
N SER A 166 15.96 4.08 -33.61
CA SER A 166 16.08 4.75 -34.91
C SER A 166 15.58 6.20 -34.94
N THR A 167 15.09 6.70 -33.81
CA THR A 167 14.44 8.03 -33.69
C THR A 167 14.71 8.74 -32.36
N ASP A 168 15.67 8.24 -31.61
CA ASP A 168 15.97 8.57 -30.22
C ASP A 168 17.13 9.55 -30.05
N SER A 169 18.03 9.69 -31.05
CA SER A 169 19.08 10.72 -31.04
C SER A 169 18.71 12.00 -31.81
N LEU A 170 19.40 13.11 -31.53
CA LEU A 170 19.27 14.38 -32.26
C LEU A 170 19.54 14.22 -33.76
N SER A 171 20.49 13.35 -34.11
CA SER A 171 20.82 13.01 -35.51
C SER A 171 19.71 12.26 -36.24
N GLU A 172 18.85 11.56 -35.50
CA GLU A 172 17.77 10.72 -36.01
C GLU A 172 16.40 11.38 -35.92
N GLY A 173 16.31 12.54 -35.27
CA GLY A 173 15.13 13.40 -35.24
C GLY A 173 14.55 13.67 -33.86
N ALA A 174 15.23 13.28 -32.78
CA ALA A 174 14.87 13.66 -31.43
C ALA A 174 15.01 15.17 -31.20
N SER A 175 14.37 15.68 -30.15
CA SER A 175 14.31 17.12 -29.86
C SER A 175 15.59 17.70 -29.27
N GLU A 176 16.42 16.86 -28.65
CA GLU A 176 17.61 17.25 -27.90
C GLU A 176 18.75 16.26 -28.12
N ASN A 177 19.97 16.68 -27.80
CA ASN A 177 21.16 15.82 -27.76
C ASN A 177 21.37 15.40 -26.31
N ASN A 178 20.71 14.34 -25.89
CA ASN A 178 20.67 13.89 -24.50
C ASN A 178 20.50 12.37 -24.41
N ALA A 179 21.60 11.66 -24.10
CA ALA A 179 21.62 10.19 -23.99
C ALA A 179 20.64 9.59 -22.95
N PHE A 180 20.08 10.40 -22.05
CA PHE A 180 19.10 9.97 -21.04
C PHE A 180 17.64 10.09 -21.51
N GLU A 181 17.42 10.70 -22.68
CA GLU A 181 16.11 10.97 -23.28
C GLU A 181 15.98 10.26 -24.64
N PRO A 182 14.76 9.91 -25.08
CA PRO A 182 13.60 9.67 -24.22
C PRO A 182 13.88 8.54 -23.21
N PRO A 183 13.17 8.41 -22.08
CA PRO A 183 13.35 7.26 -21.18
C PRO A 183 12.78 5.97 -21.80
N ILE A 184 13.25 4.83 -21.28
CA ILE A 184 12.63 3.53 -21.51
C ILE A 184 11.60 3.29 -20.39
N CYS A 185 10.34 3.06 -20.75
CA CYS A 185 9.28 2.96 -19.74
C CYS A 185 8.65 1.57 -19.67
N PHE A 186 8.29 1.21 -18.44
CA PHE A 186 7.63 -0.05 -18.09
C PHE A 186 6.35 0.22 -17.34
N THR A 187 5.35 -0.63 -17.54
CA THR A 187 4.24 -0.79 -16.61
C THR A 187 4.31 -2.18 -16.00
N THR A 188 4.15 -2.27 -14.70
CA THR A 188 4.04 -3.53 -13.98
C THR A 188 2.70 -3.56 -13.26
N THR A 189 1.90 -4.59 -13.51
CA THR A 189 0.66 -4.84 -12.76
C THR A 189 0.85 -6.07 -11.90
N ALA A 190 0.54 -5.94 -10.62
CA ALA A 190 0.64 -7.02 -9.64
C ALA A 190 -0.61 -7.12 -8.77
N THR A 191 -0.86 -8.31 -8.26
CA THR A 191 -1.84 -8.55 -7.20
C THR A 191 -1.09 -9.09 -5.99
N VAL A 192 -1.29 -8.47 -4.84
CA VAL A 192 -0.62 -8.78 -3.58
C VAL A 192 -1.66 -9.20 -2.56
N GLN A 193 -1.41 -10.32 -1.89
CA GLN A 193 -2.21 -10.77 -0.75
C GLN A 193 -1.64 -10.15 0.52
N LEU A 194 -2.50 -9.38 1.21
CA LEU A 194 -2.15 -8.73 2.47
C LEU A 194 -2.28 -9.71 3.63
N SER A 195 -1.40 -9.55 4.61
CA SER A 195 -1.49 -10.31 5.86
C SER A 195 -2.65 -9.77 6.72
N HIS A 196 -3.39 -10.66 7.39
CA HIS A 196 -4.46 -10.23 8.32
C HIS A 196 -3.93 -9.35 9.47
N SER A 197 -2.66 -9.47 9.83
CA SER A 197 -1.99 -8.62 10.83
C SER A 197 -1.87 -7.15 10.42
N SER A 198 -1.90 -6.84 9.11
CA SER A 198 -1.76 -5.47 8.61
C SER A 198 -2.91 -4.54 9.02
N PHE A 199 -4.06 -5.10 9.41
CA PHE A 199 -5.26 -4.34 9.78
C PHE A 199 -5.56 -4.32 11.28
N ASN A 200 -4.61 -4.76 12.13
CA ASN A 200 -4.70 -4.66 13.59
C ASN A 200 -5.94 -5.29 14.24
N LEU A 201 -6.54 -6.30 13.60
CA LEU A 201 -7.69 -7.05 14.13
C LEU A 201 -7.23 -8.34 14.83
N ILE A 202 -7.95 -8.75 15.87
CA ILE A 202 -7.64 -9.96 16.64
C ILE A 202 -7.77 -11.18 15.71
N PRO A 203 -6.70 -11.98 15.51
CA PRO A 203 -6.75 -13.13 14.60
C PRO A 203 -7.74 -14.18 15.13
N ASN A 204 -8.75 -14.51 14.33
CA ASN A 204 -9.69 -15.59 14.61
C ASN A 204 -9.95 -16.40 13.32
N PRO A 205 -9.81 -17.74 13.33
CA PRO A 205 -10.11 -18.58 12.16
C PRO A 205 -11.57 -18.54 11.69
N GLU A 206 -12.51 -18.07 12.51
CA GLU A 206 -13.93 -17.89 12.15
C GLU A 206 -14.26 -16.44 11.72
N LEU A 207 -13.28 -15.51 11.76
CA LEU A 207 -13.47 -14.10 11.42
C LEU A 207 -13.56 -13.91 9.90
N ASP A 208 -14.71 -13.43 9.45
CA ASP A 208 -14.81 -12.76 8.15
C ASP A 208 -14.28 -11.33 8.32
N LEU A 209 -12.96 -11.19 8.18
CA LEU A 209 -12.21 -9.95 8.42
C LEU A 209 -12.80 -8.79 7.63
N GLU A 210 -13.10 -9.04 6.37
CA GLU A 210 -13.62 -8.06 5.43
C GLU A 210 -14.99 -7.56 5.87
N ARG A 211 -15.90 -8.48 6.21
CA ARG A 211 -17.24 -8.13 6.67
C ARG A 211 -17.22 -7.38 8.00
N ALA A 212 -16.37 -7.81 8.93
CA ALA A 212 -16.22 -7.15 10.21
C ALA A 212 -15.67 -5.72 10.04
N TYR A 213 -14.65 -5.57 9.19
CA TYR A 213 -14.03 -4.29 8.89
C TYR A 213 -15.02 -3.31 8.26
N GLN A 214 -15.78 -3.73 7.23
CA GLN A 214 -16.84 -2.91 6.64
C GLN A 214 -17.89 -2.49 7.66
N GLY A 215 -18.33 -3.41 8.53
CA GLY A 215 -19.32 -3.11 9.56
C GLY A 215 -18.81 -2.10 10.60
N LEU A 216 -17.56 -2.24 11.04
CA LEU A 216 -16.91 -1.30 11.95
C LEU A 216 -16.82 0.10 11.35
N LEU A 217 -16.36 0.21 10.10
CA LEU A 217 -16.29 1.49 9.39
C LEU A 217 -17.68 2.14 9.31
N VAL A 218 -18.72 1.41 8.89
CA VAL A 218 -20.09 1.94 8.81
C VAL A 218 -20.58 2.48 10.16
N MET A 219 -20.11 1.95 11.29
CA MET A 219 -20.42 2.47 12.63
C MET A 219 -19.63 3.74 13.01
N GLY A 220 -18.79 4.24 12.13
CA GLY A 220 -17.95 5.41 12.34
C GLY A 220 -16.56 5.08 12.87
N THR A 221 -16.19 3.80 12.94
CA THR A 221 -14.82 3.43 13.33
C THR A 221 -13.84 3.99 12.32
N LYS A 222 -12.74 4.55 12.82
CA LYS A 222 -11.59 4.92 12.01
C LYS A 222 -10.46 3.94 12.29
N VAL A 223 -9.82 3.42 11.25
CA VAL A 223 -8.73 2.44 11.41
C VAL A 223 -7.45 2.99 10.82
N THR A 224 -6.40 3.01 11.61
CA THR A 224 -5.06 3.42 11.19
C THR A 224 -4.27 2.21 10.74
N THR A 225 -3.81 2.26 9.49
CA THR A 225 -2.98 1.25 8.83
C THR A 225 -1.60 1.82 8.59
N ASN A 226 -0.57 1.01 8.86
CA ASN A 226 0.83 1.37 8.65
C ASN A 226 1.43 0.54 7.52
N PHE A 227 2.24 1.18 6.67
CA PHE A 227 3.04 0.54 5.63
C PHE A 227 4.47 1.05 5.67
N GLU A 228 5.38 0.36 5.01
CA GLU A 228 6.76 0.82 4.81
C GLU A 228 6.97 1.05 3.30
N LEU A 229 7.27 2.29 2.94
CA LEU A 229 7.62 2.67 1.57
C LEU A 229 9.13 2.71 1.42
N THR A 230 9.65 2.29 0.28
CA THR A 230 11.09 2.22 0.04
C THR A 230 11.48 2.88 -1.28
N ALA A 231 12.59 3.61 -1.29
CA ALA A 231 13.17 4.19 -2.50
C ALA A 231 14.67 3.86 -2.59
N GLN A 232 15.07 3.13 -3.64
CA GLN A 232 16.45 2.73 -3.86
C GLN A 232 17.35 3.92 -4.22
N PRO A 233 18.67 3.85 -3.97
CA PRO A 233 19.61 4.88 -4.45
C PRO A 233 19.46 5.10 -5.96
N GLY A 234 19.37 6.35 -6.41
CA GLY A 234 19.17 6.67 -7.83
C GLY A 234 17.69 6.70 -8.26
N HIS A 235 16.76 6.37 -7.36
CA HIS A 235 15.35 6.33 -7.66
C HIS A 235 14.60 7.53 -7.09
N LYS A 236 13.61 8.00 -7.84
CA LYS A 236 12.53 8.87 -7.34
C LYS A 236 11.23 8.09 -7.44
N ALA A 237 10.49 8.00 -6.34
CA ALA A 237 9.29 7.21 -6.23
C ALA A 237 8.11 8.04 -5.71
N THR A 238 7.00 8.01 -6.43
CA THR A 238 5.75 8.65 -6.05
C THR A 238 4.69 7.57 -5.82
N PHE A 239 4.17 7.48 -4.61
CA PHE A 239 3.24 6.44 -4.17
C PHE A 239 1.85 7.02 -3.96
N ALA A 240 0.86 6.50 -4.66
CA ALA A 240 -0.55 6.83 -4.50
C ALA A 240 -1.30 5.60 -3.95
N ILE A 241 -1.97 5.73 -2.81
CA ILE A 241 -2.74 4.66 -2.19
C ILE A 241 -4.21 5.04 -2.21
N ASN A 242 -5.01 4.25 -2.93
CA ASN A 242 -6.45 4.39 -3.05
C ASN A 242 -7.15 3.41 -2.09
N PRO A 243 -8.12 3.88 -1.29
CA PRO A 243 -8.87 3.03 -0.38
C PRO A 243 -9.85 2.11 -1.13
N PRO A 244 -10.36 1.06 -0.48
CA PRO A 244 -11.41 0.22 -1.06
C PRO A 244 -12.71 1.00 -1.27
N ALA A 245 -13.60 0.46 -2.11
CA ALA A 245 -14.80 1.17 -2.55
C ALA A 245 -15.73 1.64 -1.41
N TYR A 246 -15.70 0.97 -0.26
CA TYR A 246 -16.50 1.30 0.93
C TYR A 246 -15.77 2.24 1.92
N ALA A 247 -14.52 2.62 1.67
CA ALA A 247 -13.71 3.45 2.56
C ALA A 247 -13.15 4.70 1.87
N THR A 248 -12.72 5.65 2.68
CA THR A 248 -12.02 6.87 2.28
C THR A 248 -10.86 7.12 3.24
N ILE A 249 -9.79 7.77 2.76
CA ILE A 249 -8.70 8.19 3.66
C ILE A 249 -9.15 9.43 4.45
N ASP A 250 -9.26 9.28 5.76
CA ASP A 250 -9.59 10.35 6.70
C ASP A 250 -8.36 11.19 7.03
N ASP A 251 -7.20 10.54 7.23
CA ASP A 251 -5.95 11.23 7.55
C ASP A 251 -4.71 10.50 7.03
N VAL A 252 -3.59 11.23 6.90
CA VAL A 252 -2.26 10.71 6.54
C VAL A 252 -1.22 11.34 7.44
N ASP A 253 -0.05 10.71 7.56
CA ASP A 253 1.08 11.28 8.30
C ASP A 253 1.60 12.61 7.71
N SER A 254 2.58 13.21 8.40
CA SER A 254 3.17 14.50 8.01
C SER A 254 3.95 14.49 6.69
N ASN A 255 4.31 13.32 6.18
CA ASN A 255 5.04 13.16 4.92
C ASN A 255 4.09 12.87 3.75
N GLY A 256 2.83 12.56 4.04
CA GLY A 256 1.77 12.30 3.07
C GLY A 256 0.96 13.55 2.74
N THR A 257 0.21 13.47 1.65
CA THR A 257 -0.82 14.45 1.28
C THR A 257 -2.08 13.74 0.85
N LYS A 258 -3.24 14.24 1.29
CA LYS A 258 -4.54 13.75 0.81
C LYS A 258 -4.92 14.37 -0.52
N VAL A 259 -5.38 13.54 -1.45
CA VAL A 259 -5.84 13.96 -2.78
C VAL A 259 -7.31 13.59 -2.93
N ALA A 260 -8.14 14.57 -3.32
CA ALA A 260 -9.56 14.36 -3.52
C ALA A 260 -9.84 13.78 -4.92
N TYR A 261 -10.61 12.70 -4.95
CA TYR A 261 -11.15 12.12 -6.18
C TYR A 261 -12.65 12.35 -6.25
N ALA A 262 -13.08 12.95 -7.36
CA ALA A 262 -14.49 13.17 -7.64
C ALA A 262 -15.17 11.85 -8.01
N GLY A 263 -16.38 11.64 -7.51
CA GLY A 263 -17.20 10.47 -7.83
C GLY A 263 -18.47 10.45 -6.98
N PRO A 264 -19.46 9.59 -7.31
CA PRO A 264 -20.55 9.26 -6.42
C PRO A 264 -20.33 7.89 -5.76
N PRO A 265 -19.92 7.81 -4.48
CA PRO A 265 -19.51 8.89 -3.58
C PRO A 265 -18.08 9.39 -3.88
N SER A 266 -17.70 10.57 -3.42
CA SER A 266 -16.30 11.04 -3.55
C SER A 266 -15.41 10.29 -2.57
N PHE A 267 -14.10 10.28 -2.78
CA PHE A 267 -13.15 9.72 -1.82
C PHE A 267 -11.85 10.50 -1.79
N TRP A 268 -11.07 10.25 -0.75
CA TRP A 268 -9.72 10.74 -0.58
C TRP A 268 -8.73 9.58 -0.74
N ALA A 269 -7.66 9.84 -1.47
CA ALA A 269 -6.49 8.98 -1.58
C ALA A 269 -5.30 9.60 -0.83
N GLY A 270 -4.29 8.79 -0.50
CA GLY A 270 -3.03 9.23 0.08
C GLY A 270 -1.93 9.28 -0.97
N LEU A 271 -1.07 10.30 -0.92
CA LEU A 271 0.06 10.49 -1.81
C LEU A 271 1.34 10.74 -1.01
N TRP A 272 2.41 10.01 -1.32
CA TRP A 272 3.75 10.20 -0.78
C TRP A 272 4.76 10.31 -1.92
N SER A 273 5.84 11.06 -1.72
CA SER A 273 6.92 11.18 -2.70
C SER A 273 8.27 11.09 -1.98
N MET A 274 9.18 10.33 -2.56
CA MET A 274 10.52 10.04 -2.05
C MET A 274 11.52 10.26 -3.17
N ASP A 275 12.53 11.09 -2.95
CA ASP A 275 13.59 11.35 -3.93
C ASP A 275 14.94 10.92 -3.35
N ASN A 276 15.48 9.82 -3.88
CA ASN A 276 16.79 9.28 -3.52
C ASN A 276 17.77 9.34 -4.70
N ARG A 277 17.51 10.20 -5.71
CA ARG A 277 18.40 10.37 -6.88
C ARG A 277 19.77 10.89 -6.48
N ALA A 278 19.83 11.78 -5.47
CA ALA A 278 21.06 12.36 -4.96
C ALA A 278 21.80 11.51 -3.91
N ALA A 279 21.53 10.20 -3.83
CA ALA A 279 22.21 9.30 -2.89
C ALA A 279 23.75 9.31 -3.11
N PRO A 280 24.57 9.26 -2.05
CA PRO A 280 26.02 9.15 -2.18
C PRO A 280 26.43 7.75 -2.67
N ILE A 281 27.64 7.61 -3.21
CA ILE A 281 28.19 6.31 -3.62
C ILE A 281 28.12 5.31 -2.46
N GLY A 282 27.48 4.16 -2.68
CA GLY A 282 27.25 3.15 -1.63
C GLY A 282 26.19 3.54 -0.60
N GLY A 283 25.35 4.52 -0.91
CA GLY A 283 24.19 4.93 -0.11
C GLY A 283 23.18 3.80 0.03
N SER A 284 22.36 3.88 1.09
CA SER A 284 21.29 2.93 1.34
C SER A 284 19.97 3.41 0.72
N SER A 285 19.02 2.48 0.61
CA SER A 285 17.62 2.79 0.35
C SER A 285 17.08 3.74 1.44
N ILE A 286 16.12 4.59 1.07
CA ILE A 286 15.30 5.33 2.02
C ILE A 286 14.12 4.44 2.37
N ASP A 287 14.01 4.06 3.63
CA ASP A 287 12.85 3.35 4.18
C ASP A 287 12.03 4.35 5.00
N GLN A 288 10.76 4.50 4.63
CA GLN A 288 9.85 5.45 5.25
C GLN A 288 8.61 4.72 5.76
N PRO A 289 8.46 4.56 7.09
CA PRO A 289 7.19 4.12 7.65
C PRO A 289 6.15 5.21 7.42
N ILE A 290 5.00 4.81 6.90
CA ILE A 290 3.86 5.68 6.69
C ILE A 290 2.65 5.20 7.49
N SER A 291 1.80 6.15 7.84
CA SER A 291 0.54 5.90 8.55
C SER A 291 -0.60 6.59 7.81
N MET A 292 -1.71 5.87 7.61
CA MET A 292 -2.93 6.42 7.07
C MET A 292 -4.15 5.93 7.84
N THR A 293 -5.15 6.78 8.00
CA THR A 293 -6.39 6.46 8.69
C THR A 293 -7.52 6.32 7.67
N LEU A 294 -8.16 5.17 7.67
CA LEU A 294 -9.32 4.84 6.86
C LEU A 294 -10.61 5.08 7.65
N ALA A 295 -11.60 5.67 7.00
CA ALA A 295 -12.96 5.85 7.52
C ALA A 295 -13.99 5.36 6.49
N HIS A 296 -15.24 5.22 6.91
CA HIS A 296 -16.33 4.85 5.99
C HIS A 296 -16.52 5.89 4.89
N ARG A 297 -16.74 5.39 3.68
CA ARG A 297 -17.11 6.24 2.54
C ARG A 297 -18.62 6.40 2.51
N ASP A 298 -19.07 7.51 3.07
CA ASP A 298 -20.49 7.85 3.12
C ASP A 298 -21.15 7.87 1.74
N SER A 299 -22.31 7.22 1.67
CA SER A 299 -23.19 7.24 0.50
C SER A 299 -24.64 7.43 0.92
N VAL A 300 -25.50 7.78 -0.05
CA VAL A 300 -26.95 7.91 0.19
C VAL A 300 -27.58 6.57 0.55
N GLN A 301 -27.03 5.46 0.04
CA GLN A 301 -27.50 4.10 0.31
C GLN A 301 -27.03 3.58 1.67
N THR A 302 -25.83 3.98 2.10
CA THR A 302 -25.19 3.48 3.33
C THR A 302 -24.46 4.64 4.01
N PRO A 303 -25.18 5.44 4.84
CA PRO A 303 -24.56 6.49 5.64
C PRO A 303 -23.83 5.89 6.84
N THR A 304 -22.79 6.58 7.31
CA THR A 304 -22.15 6.32 8.61
C THR A 304 -23.20 6.48 9.71
N VAL A 305 -23.19 5.56 10.68
CA VAL A 305 -24.06 5.63 11.85
C VAL A 305 -23.68 6.85 12.68
N VAL A 306 -24.69 7.68 12.98
CA VAL A 306 -24.58 8.79 13.90
C VAL A 306 -25.72 8.67 14.91
N ILE A 307 -25.38 8.64 16.20
CA ILE A 307 -26.35 8.54 17.28
C ILE A 307 -26.37 9.87 18.03
N ASP A 308 -27.57 10.43 18.24
CA ASP A 308 -27.71 11.62 19.06
C ASP A 308 -27.37 11.30 20.52
N PRO A 309 -26.61 12.15 21.25
CA PRO A 309 -26.27 11.91 22.64
C PRO A 309 -27.47 11.71 23.59
N ASN A 310 -28.68 12.12 23.18
CA ASN A 310 -29.91 11.95 23.96
C ASN A 310 -30.70 10.69 23.58
N GLU A 311 -30.24 9.92 22.58
CA GLU A 311 -30.86 8.64 22.23
C GLU A 311 -30.66 7.62 23.34
N LYS A 312 -31.65 6.74 23.48
CA LYS A 312 -31.68 5.74 24.55
C LYS A 312 -30.62 4.67 24.30
N ALA A 313 -29.57 4.64 25.13
CA ALA A 313 -28.53 3.61 25.07
C ALA A 313 -28.98 2.25 25.62
N LEU A 314 -29.80 2.26 26.67
CA LEU A 314 -30.19 1.08 27.44
C LEU A 314 -31.68 1.12 27.78
N ASP A 315 -32.37 -0.02 27.63
CA ASP A 315 -33.66 -0.29 28.24
C ASP A 315 -33.51 -1.31 29.36
N ILE A 316 -34.16 -1.06 30.50
CA ILE A 316 -34.11 -1.96 31.65
C ILE A 316 -35.55 -2.29 32.03
N LYS A 317 -35.91 -3.57 31.89
CA LYS A 317 -37.20 -4.10 32.28
C LYS A 317 -37.03 -5.03 33.48
N LEU A 318 -37.67 -4.66 34.58
CA LEU A 318 -37.74 -5.45 35.79
C LEU A 318 -39.17 -5.96 35.97
N THR A 319 -39.34 -7.28 36.06
CA THR A 319 -40.65 -7.89 36.35
C THR A 319 -40.54 -8.71 37.62
N LEU A 320 -41.20 -8.25 38.69
CA LEU A 320 -41.33 -8.99 39.94
C LEU A 320 -42.68 -9.71 39.95
N ASP A 321 -42.65 -11.04 39.92
CA ASP A 321 -43.83 -11.87 40.09
C ASP A 321 -43.90 -12.40 41.52
N VAL A 322 -44.88 -11.90 42.28
CA VAL A 322 -45.20 -12.27 43.66
C VAL A 322 -46.51 -13.06 43.75
N SER A 323 -46.97 -13.65 42.64
CA SER A 323 -48.19 -14.46 42.62
C SER A 323 -48.11 -15.66 43.58
N ASP A 324 -46.90 -16.15 43.84
CA ASP A 324 -46.59 -17.12 44.89
C ASP A 324 -45.68 -16.46 45.94
N GLU A 325 -46.23 -16.10 47.10
CA GLU A 325 -45.49 -15.50 48.22
C GLU A 325 -44.38 -16.42 48.77
N SER A 326 -44.46 -17.74 48.48
CA SER A 326 -43.43 -18.70 48.86
C SER A 326 -42.34 -18.90 47.80
N SER A 327 -42.51 -18.31 46.60
CA SER A 327 -41.58 -18.42 45.48
C SER A 327 -41.68 -17.20 44.55
N ALA A 328 -41.35 -16.01 45.07
CA ALA A 328 -41.28 -14.80 44.25
C ALA A 328 -40.19 -14.93 43.18
N THR A 329 -40.48 -14.58 41.93
CA THR A 329 -39.49 -14.56 40.84
C THR A 329 -39.22 -13.14 40.38
N LEU A 330 -37.94 -12.81 40.20
CA LEU A 330 -37.50 -11.52 39.68
C LEU A 330 -36.84 -11.73 38.32
N ASP A 331 -37.44 -11.17 37.29
CA ASP A 331 -36.91 -11.15 35.93
C ASP A 331 -36.29 -9.79 35.64
N PHE A 332 -35.06 -9.79 35.15
CA PHE A 332 -34.28 -8.60 34.85
C PHE A 332 -33.74 -8.71 33.43
N VAL A 333 -34.31 -7.91 32.53
CA VAL A 333 -33.95 -7.88 31.12
C VAL A 333 -33.39 -6.51 30.77
N VAL A 334 -32.18 -6.50 30.20
CA VAL A 334 -31.54 -5.29 29.69
C VAL A 334 -31.49 -5.37 28.18
N ALA A 335 -32.08 -4.40 27.49
CA ALA A 335 -31.87 -4.20 26.06
C ALA A 335 -30.80 -3.13 25.85
N LEU A 336 -29.70 -3.52 25.21
CA LEU A 336 -28.62 -2.60 24.84
C LEU A 336 -28.83 -2.14 23.40
N HIS A 337 -28.85 -0.83 23.18
CA HIS A 337 -28.98 -0.22 21.85
C HIS A 337 -27.64 0.22 21.29
N TYR A 338 -26.80 0.86 22.10
CA TYR A 338 -25.44 1.23 21.74
C TYR A 338 -24.55 1.40 22.96
N LEU A 339 -23.23 1.34 22.76
CA LEU A 339 -22.20 1.73 23.70
C LEU A 339 -21.37 2.85 23.08
N ASP A 340 -21.16 3.93 23.82
CA ASP A 340 -20.25 5.00 23.42
C ASP A 340 -18.80 4.66 23.77
N ASN A 341 -17.85 5.42 23.21
CA ASN A 341 -16.42 5.18 23.45
C ASN A 341 -16.04 5.15 24.94
N GLN A 342 -16.60 6.05 25.75
CA GLN A 342 -16.31 6.09 27.19
C GLN A 342 -16.75 4.80 27.88
N THR A 343 -17.95 4.31 27.58
CA THR A 343 -18.46 3.06 28.16
C THR A 343 -17.65 1.86 27.69
N LEU A 344 -17.21 1.83 26.43
CA LEU A 344 -16.35 0.77 25.91
C LEU A 344 -15.01 0.72 26.66
N GLU A 345 -14.38 1.87 26.88
CA GLU A 345 -13.15 2.00 27.67
C GLU A 345 -13.37 1.57 29.13
N ASP A 346 -14.43 2.06 29.78
CA ASP A 346 -14.76 1.76 31.17
C ASP A 346 -15.04 0.26 31.38
N TRP A 347 -15.65 -0.39 30.39
CA TRP A 347 -16.00 -1.81 30.42
C TRP A 347 -14.86 -2.71 29.92
N GLY A 348 -13.75 -2.13 29.44
CA GLY A 348 -12.61 -2.86 28.91
C GLY A 348 -12.91 -3.64 27.63
N LEU A 349 -13.89 -3.18 26.84
CA LEU A 349 -14.28 -3.82 25.59
C LEU A 349 -13.45 -3.25 24.45
N SER A 350 -12.63 -4.11 23.84
CA SER A 350 -11.86 -3.74 22.65
C SER A 350 -12.13 -4.71 21.52
N MET A 351 -12.49 -4.18 20.35
CA MET A 351 -12.73 -4.96 19.12
C MET A 351 -11.47 -5.07 18.25
N VAL A 352 -10.40 -4.40 18.67
CA VAL A 352 -9.17 -4.20 17.90
C VAL A 352 -7.99 -4.61 18.77
N ALA A 353 -6.97 -5.22 18.19
CA ALA A 353 -5.89 -5.83 18.95
C ALA A 353 -5.00 -4.80 19.68
N ALA A 354 -5.03 -3.54 19.25
CA ALA A 354 -4.27 -2.43 19.82
C ALA A 354 -5.13 -1.16 19.87
N GLY A 355 -5.33 -0.59 21.06
CA GLY A 355 -6.12 0.61 21.28
C GLY A 355 -5.61 1.87 20.55
N ASP A 356 -4.37 1.86 20.06
CA ASP A 356 -3.75 3.00 19.37
C ASP A 356 -3.98 2.99 17.84
N HIS A 357 -4.64 1.97 17.30
CA HIS A 357 -4.75 1.77 15.85
C HIS A 357 -6.18 1.80 15.30
N ALA A 358 -7.18 1.96 16.16
CA ALA A 358 -8.53 2.24 15.71
C ALA A 358 -9.28 3.07 16.75
N GLU A 359 -10.01 4.06 16.27
CA GLU A 359 -10.89 4.92 17.06
C GLU A 359 -12.33 4.44 16.84
N VAL A 360 -12.97 3.91 17.88
CA VAL A 360 -14.35 3.42 17.81
C VAL A 360 -15.26 4.40 18.55
N PRO A 361 -15.97 5.30 17.86
CA PRO A 361 -16.75 6.34 18.54
C PRO A 361 -17.99 5.78 19.24
N VAL A 362 -18.63 4.80 18.62
CA VAL A 362 -19.87 4.18 19.10
C VAL A 362 -20.02 2.79 18.48
N ILE A 363 -20.68 1.88 19.19
CA ILE A 363 -21.02 0.56 18.67
C ILE A 363 -22.48 0.29 18.96
N THR A 364 -23.26 0.04 17.91
CA THR A 364 -24.67 -0.36 18.04
C THR A 364 -24.79 -1.82 18.49
N SER A 365 -25.97 -2.23 18.94
CA SER A 365 -26.29 -3.62 19.25
C SER A 365 -25.97 -4.57 18.09
N ASP A 366 -26.20 -4.14 16.84
CA ASP A 366 -25.83 -4.87 15.64
C ASP A 366 -24.31 -4.99 15.47
N GLY A 367 -23.55 -3.95 15.81
CA GLY A 367 -22.09 -3.98 15.87
C GLY A 367 -21.55 -4.95 16.90
N ILE A 368 -22.12 -4.94 18.11
CA ILE A 368 -21.79 -5.87 19.19
C ILE A 368 -22.07 -7.31 18.74
N ARG A 369 -23.21 -7.54 18.09
CA ARG A 369 -23.57 -8.85 17.53
C ARG A 369 -22.59 -9.27 16.43
N LEU A 370 -22.24 -8.37 15.51
CA LEU A 370 -21.25 -8.63 14.47
C LEU A 370 -19.91 -9.03 15.08
N ALA A 371 -19.42 -8.26 16.05
CA ALA A 371 -18.15 -8.51 16.71
C ALA A 371 -18.13 -9.83 17.48
N TYR A 372 -19.19 -10.13 18.23
CA TYR A 372 -19.33 -11.37 18.98
C TYR A 372 -19.35 -12.59 18.05
N HIS A 373 -20.13 -12.57 16.97
CA HIS A 373 -20.18 -13.68 16.02
C HIS A 373 -18.90 -13.87 15.21
N ASN A 374 -18.08 -12.83 15.11
CA ASN A 374 -16.75 -12.89 14.49
C ASN A 374 -15.63 -13.11 15.52
N GLY A 375 -15.97 -13.34 16.80
CA GLY A 375 -15.02 -13.55 17.90
C GLY A 375 -14.06 -12.39 18.16
N LEU A 376 -14.45 -11.16 17.80
CA LEU A 376 -13.70 -9.94 18.07
C LEU A 376 -13.89 -9.45 19.52
N VAL A 377 -14.99 -9.83 20.18
CA VAL A 377 -15.30 -9.44 21.57
C VAL A 377 -15.89 -10.62 22.34
N ASP A 378 -15.45 -10.78 23.60
CA ASP A 378 -16.12 -11.62 24.59
C ASP A 378 -17.14 -10.79 25.40
N LEU A 379 -18.41 -11.18 25.33
CA LEU A 379 -19.51 -10.48 26.02
C LEU A 379 -19.70 -10.92 27.47
N SER A 380 -18.93 -11.90 27.96
CA SER A 380 -18.95 -12.27 29.39
C SER A 380 -18.66 -11.06 30.29
N GLY A 381 -17.68 -10.24 29.88
CA GLY A 381 -17.32 -9.01 30.57
C GLY A 381 -18.43 -7.95 30.59
N VAL A 382 -19.34 -7.93 29.60
CA VAL A 382 -20.49 -7.00 29.56
C VAL A 382 -21.49 -7.34 30.65
N ALA A 383 -21.79 -8.63 30.84
CA ALA A 383 -22.74 -9.07 31.85
C ALA A 383 -22.25 -8.73 33.27
N ASP A 384 -20.95 -8.75 33.50
CA ASP A 384 -20.33 -8.45 34.81
C ASP A 384 -20.39 -6.96 35.18
N GLN A 385 -20.59 -6.04 34.22
CA GLN A 385 -20.68 -4.61 34.50
C GLN A 385 -22.00 -4.19 35.13
N PHE A 386 -23.05 -5.01 35.00
CA PHE A 386 -24.34 -4.68 35.58
C PHE A 386 -24.38 -5.05 37.07
N PRO A 387 -24.79 -4.12 37.95
CA PRO A 387 -24.74 -4.32 39.40
C PRO A 387 -25.92 -5.16 39.90
N ILE A 388 -26.03 -6.41 39.43
CA ILE A 388 -27.14 -7.33 39.74
C ILE A 388 -27.32 -7.51 41.25
N GLY A 389 -26.21 -7.67 41.99
CA GLY A 389 -26.25 -7.83 43.45
C GLY A 389 -26.87 -6.62 44.16
N SER A 390 -26.53 -5.40 43.74
CA SER A 390 -27.09 -4.18 44.32
C SER A 390 -28.57 -4.01 44.00
N ILE A 391 -29.02 -4.44 42.82
CA ILE A 391 -30.44 -4.43 42.44
C ILE A 391 -31.22 -5.44 43.29
N ALA A 392 -30.70 -6.66 43.44
CA ALA A 392 -31.31 -7.71 44.26
C ALA A 392 -31.42 -7.29 45.74
N ASP A 393 -30.36 -6.71 46.30
CA ASP A 393 -30.35 -6.19 47.67
C ASP A 393 -31.34 -5.04 47.84
N GLY A 394 -31.38 -4.11 46.87
CA GLY A 394 -32.31 -2.98 46.86
C GLY A 394 -33.77 -3.42 46.91
N ILE A 395 -34.16 -4.38 46.07
CA ILE A 395 -35.54 -4.89 46.02
C ILE A 395 -35.89 -5.69 47.28
N SER A 396 -34.97 -6.56 47.73
CA SER A 396 -35.16 -7.36 48.94
C SER A 396 -35.35 -6.47 50.17
N SER A 397 -34.65 -5.33 50.24
CA SER A 397 -34.79 -4.36 51.33
C SER A 397 -36.09 -3.55 51.28
N ALA A 398 -36.69 -3.38 50.11
CA ALA A 398 -37.91 -2.60 49.91
C ALA A 398 -39.18 -3.37 50.29
N ILE A 399 -39.12 -4.70 50.39
CA ILE A 399 -40.26 -5.57 50.68
C ILE A 399 -40.06 -6.22 52.06
N GLU A 400 -40.74 -5.68 53.07
CA GLU A 400 -40.66 -6.22 54.43
C GLU A 400 -41.13 -7.69 54.49
N GLY A 401 -40.29 -8.56 55.07
CA GLY A 401 -40.61 -9.97 55.30
C GLY A 401 -40.24 -10.93 54.17
N MET A 402 -39.61 -10.45 53.10
CA MET A 402 -39.07 -11.29 52.02
C MET A 402 -37.65 -11.75 52.36
N ASP A 403 -37.35 -13.02 52.08
CA ASP A 403 -35.98 -13.53 52.13
C ASP A 403 -35.12 -12.89 51.02
N PRO A 404 -33.78 -12.78 51.17
CA PRO A 404 -32.93 -12.16 50.16
C PRO A 404 -33.08 -12.82 48.77
N ILE A 405 -33.40 -12.04 47.75
CA ILE A 405 -33.51 -12.50 46.37
C ILE A 405 -32.11 -12.91 45.90
N GLN A 406 -31.96 -14.19 45.51
CA GLN A 406 -30.75 -14.69 44.87
C GLN A 406 -30.92 -14.60 43.36
N MET A 407 -30.10 -13.79 42.70
CA MET A 407 -30.10 -13.68 41.25
C MET A 407 -29.07 -14.60 40.60
N ASN A 408 -29.45 -15.21 39.47
CA ASN A 408 -28.52 -15.96 38.64
C ASN A 408 -27.56 -15.01 37.92
N GLN A 409 -26.43 -15.54 37.46
CA GLN A 409 -25.52 -14.80 36.59
C GLN A 409 -26.25 -14.41 35.30
N MET A 410 -26.09 -13.15 34.88
CA MET A 410 -26.59 -12.72 33.59
C MET A 410 -25.82 -13.40 32.46
N TYR A 411 -26.53 -13.69 31.39
CA TYR A 411 -25.94 -14.24 30.18
C TYR A 411 -26.52 -13.48 28.98
N TRP A 412 -25.71 -13.38 27.92
CA TRP A 412 -26.14 -12.74 26.70
C TRP A 412 -27.13 -13.64 25.94
N VAL A 413 -28.23 -13.05 25.47
CA VAL A 413 -29.21 -13.73 24.61
C VAL A 413 -29.25 -13.00 23.27
N SER A 414 -28.85 -13.69 22.20
CA SER A 414 -29.09 -13.18 20.85
C SER A 414 -30.53 -13.54 20.46
N ASP A 415 -31.47 -12.61 20.61
CA ASP A 415 -32.82 -12.77 20.05
C ASP A 415 -32.75 -12.60 18.53
N SER A 416 -32.38 -13.68 17.84
CA SER A 416 -32.60 -13.85 16.39
C SER A 416 -33.67 -14.91 16.10
N VAL A 417 -34.41 -15.35 17.11
CA VAL A 417 -35.37 -16.49 17.02
C VAL A 417 -36.78 -16.10 17.50
N SER A 418 -37.07 -14.81 17.65
CA SER A 418 -38.36 -14.32 18.15
C SER A 418 -38.85 -13.10 17.35
N ASP A 419 -39.11 -13.33 16.07
CA ASP A 419 -40.36 -12.92 15.39
C ASP A 419 -40.58 -13.73 14.10
#